data_AF-A0A974VRZ7-F1
#
_entry.id   AF-A0A974VRZ7-F1
#
_cell.length_a   1.000
_cell.length_b   1.000
_cell.length_c   1.000
_cell.angle_alpha   90.00
_cell.angle_beta   90.00
_cell.angle_gamma   90.00
#
_symmetry.space_group_name_H-M   'P 1'
#
loop_
_entity.id
_entity.type
_entity.pdbx_description
1 polymer ?
#
loop_
_entity_poly.entity_id
_entity_poly.type
_entity_poly.pdbx_seq_one_letter_code
_entity_poly.pdbx_strand_id
1 'polypeptide(L)' 'MARCGISHEYPVRIVPVDDEGIAGADRVIGSAETLAQAIALAERLGYAVRTAEEGGCSRFVPAREGQSYFSLTVYAE' A
#
# COMPACT_ATOMS: atom_id res chain seq x y z
N MET A 1 20.17 -4.92 -25.14
CA MET A 1 19.67 -5.53 -23.89
C MET A 1 18.17 -5.28 -23.83
N ALA A 2 17.34 -6.31 -24.04
CA ALA A 2 15.89 -6.18 -23.96
C ALA A 2 15.46 -6.20 -22.48
N ARG A 3 14.69 -5.19 -22.03
CA ARG A 3 13.78 -5.37 -20.90
C ARG A 3 12.39 -5.24 -21.49
N CYS A 4 11.74 -6.38 -21.73
CA CYS A 4 10.35 -6.43 -22.15
C CYS A 4 9.51 -5.67 -21.10
N GLY A 5 9.13 -4.44 -21.46
CA GLY A 5 8.45 -3.50 -20.61
C GLY A 5 6.99 -3.85 -20.45
N ILE A 6 6.70 -4.69 -19.47
CA ILE A 6 5.38 -4.67 -18.84
C ILE A 6 5.63 -4.15 -17.42
N SER A 7 5.68 -2.82 -17.28
CA SER A 7 5.52 -2.19 -15.97
C SER A 7 4.11 -2.52 -15.50
N HIS A 8 4.00 -3.52 -14.62
CA HIS A 8 2.74 -3.86 -13.98
C HIS A 8 2.56 -2.92 -12.80
N GLU A 9 1.79 -1.87 -13.01
CA GLU A 9 1.32 -1.02 -11.94
C GLU A 9 0.17 -1.71 -11.19
N TYR A 10 0.27 -1.73 -9.88
CA TYR A 10 -0.76 -2.27 -8.99
C TYR A 10 -1.39 -1.13 -8.20
N PRO A 11 -2.73 -1.13 -8.00
CA PRO A 11 -3.38 -0.17 -7.12
C PRO A 11 -2.78 -0.21 -5.72
N VAL A 12 -2.64 0.97 -5.11
CA VAL A 12 -2.21 1.13 -3.72
C VAL A 12 -3.44 1.40 -2.88
N ARG A 13 -3.77 0.46 -2.01
CA ARG A 13 -4.84 0.55 -1.03
C ARG A 13 -4.25 0.87 0.32
N ILE A 14 -4.76 1.89 0.99
CA ILE A 14 -4.43 2.17 2.38
C ILE A 14 -5.56 1.69 3.28
N VAL A 15 -5.16 1.16 4.44
CA VAL A 15 -6.04 0.73 5.52
C VAL A 15 -5.71 1.65 6.70
N PRO A 16 -6.55 2.65 6.98
CA PRO A 16 -6.35 3.51 8.15
C PRO A 16 -6.58 2.69 9.41
N VAL A 17 -5.66 2.80 10.36
CA VAL A 17 -5.75 2.17 11.68
C VAL A 17 -5.77 3.29 12.70
N ASP A 18 -6.78 3.26 13.58
CA ASP A 18 -6.86 4.16 14.71
C ASP A 18 -5.95 3.72 15.88
N ASP A 19 -5.89 4.53 16.93
CA ASP A 19 -5.08 4.23 18.13
C ASP A 19 -5.52 2.95 18.86
N GLU A 20 -6.75 2.48 18.62
CA GLU A 20 -7.28 1.23 19.18
C GLU A 20 -6.89 0.00 18.33
N GLY A 21 -6.18 0.20 17.21
CA GLY A 21 -5.78 -0.86 16.30
C GLY A 21 -6.90 -1.32 15.37
N ILE A 22 -8.00 -0.57 15.28
CA ILE A 22 -9.15 -0.91 14.45
C ILE A 22 -8.91 -0.42 13.03
N ALA A 23 -8.93 -1.37 12.09
CA ALA A 23 -8.81 -1.10 10.67
C ALA A 23 -10.12 -0.51 10.12
N GLY A 24 -10.05 0.71 9.58
CA GLY A 24 -11.11 1.33 8.81
C GLY A 24 -11.21 0.81 7.37
N ALA A 25 -12.15 1.37 6.61
CA ALA A 25 -12.39 0.99 5.21
C ALA A 25 -11.17 1.24 4.32
N ASP A 26 -10.88 0.31 3.41
CA ASP A 26 -9.80 0.45 2.44
C ASP A 26 -10.11 1.55 1.43
N ARG A 27 -9.10 2.35 1.07
CA ARG A 27 -9.21 3.34 -0.01
C ARG A 27 -8.03 3.24 -0.97
N VAL A 28 -8.31 3.40 -2.26
CA VAL A 28 -7.27 3.43 -3.30
C VAL A 28 -6.73 4.85 -3.41
N ILE A 29 -5.41 5.02 -3.31
CA ILE A 29 -4.73 6.32 -3.36
C ILE A 29 -3.88 6.53 -4.63
N GLY A 30 -3.79 5.51 -5.48
CA GLY A 30 -3.06 5.56 -6.75
C GLY A 30 -2.58 4.18 -7.17
N SER A 31 -1.52 4.14 -7.97
CA SER A 31 -0.85 2.92 -8.43
C SER A 31 0.65 3.01 -8.22
N ALA A 32 1.31 1.86 -8.10
CA ALA A 32 2.75 1.74 -7.95
C ALA A 32 3.26 0.45 -8.60
N GLU A 33 4.53 0.41 -9.01
CA GLU A 33 5.16 -0.80 -9.54
C GLU A 33 5.76 -1.67 -8.42
N THR A 34 6.11 -1.05 -7.29
CA THR A 34 6.77 -1.72 -6.16
C THR A 34 6.18 -1.29 -4.83
N LEU A 35 6.37 -2.10 -3.79
CA LEU A 35 5.94 -1.76 -2.44
C LEU A 35 6.64 -0.48 -1.93
N ALA A 36 7.91 -0.27 -2.29
CA ALA A 36 8.65 0.94 -1.93
C ALA A 36 8.04 2.20 -2.58
N GLN A 37 7.67 2.12 -3.87
CA GLN A 37 6.96 3.22 -4.54
C GLN A 37 5.57 3.46 -3.92
N ALA A 38 4.87 2.39 -3.52
CA ALA A 38 3.58 2.50 -2.85
C ALA A 38 3.68 3.23 -1.50
N ILE A 39 4.70 2.90 -0.69
CA ILE A 39 4.98 3.57 0.60
C ILE A 39 5.31 5.04 0.34
N ALA A 40 6.23 5.33 -0.58
CA ALA A 40 6.59 6.70 -0.92
C ALA A 40 5.39 7.52 -1.45
N LEU A 41 4.48 6.89 -2.19
CA LEU A 41 3.23 7.53 -2.63
C LEU A 41 2.35 7.90 -1.41
N ALA A 42 2.16 6.99 -0.47
CA ALA A 42 1.38 7.23 0.73
C ALA A 42 1.99 8.35 1.60
N GLU A 43 3.30 8.32 1.83
CA GLU A 43 4.01 9.37 2.59
C GLU A 43 3.91 10.74 1.92
N ARG A 44 4.01 10.81 0.58
CA ARG A 44 3.82 12.07 -0.17
C ARG A 44 2.42 12.64 -0.06
N LEU A 45 1.43 11.81 0.21
CA LEU A 45 0.05 12.21 0.46
C LEU A 45 -0.22 12.55 1.94
N GLY A 46 0.81 12.48 2.79
CA GLY A 46 0.72 12.80 4.22
C GLY A 46 0.31 11.63 5.11
N TYR A 47 0.35 10.39 4.62
CA TYR A 47 0.05 9.22 5.45
C TYR A 47 1.28 8.73 6.19
N ALA A 48 1.16 8.53 7.50
CA ALA A 48 2.18 7.86 8.30
C ALA A 48 2.10 6.33 8.08
N VAL A 49 2.99 5.81 7.24
CA VAL A 49 3.12 4.35 7.02
C VAL A 49 4.11 3.80 8.04
N ARG A 50 3.67 2.89 8.90
CA ARG A 50 4.60 2.16 9.78
C ARG A 50 5.18 0.96 9.06
N THR A 51 6.45 0.67 9.32
CA THR A 51 7.12 -0.54 8.83
C THR A 51 6.71 -1.76 9.66
N ALA A 52 7.06 -2.97 9.20
CA ALA A 52 6.74 -4.21 9.91
C ALA A 52 7.30 -4.26 11.34
N GLU A 53 8.44 -3.59 11.59
CA GLU A 53 9.07 -3.50 12.92
C GLU A 53 8.28 -2.60 13.89
N GLU A 54 7.44 -1.71 13.35
CA GLU A 54 6.64 -0.74 14.08
C GLU A 54 5.16 -1.15 14.18
N GLY A 55 4.85 -2.40 13.81
CA GLY A 55 3.49 -2.96 13.79
C GLY A 55 2.70 -2.73 12.49
N GLY A 56 3.35 -2.20 11.44
CA GLY A 56 2.72 -2.02 10.13
C GLY A 56 2.57 -3.33 9.34
N CYS A 57 1.47 -3.49 8.60
CA CYS A 57 1.19 -4.69 7.80
C CYS A 57 1.17 -4.39 6.30
N SER A 58 2.15 -3.61 5.83
CA SER A 58 2.29 -3.25 4.42
C SER A 58 2.76 -4.43 3.58
N ARG A 59 1.99 -4.83 2.56
CA ARG A 59 2.27 -6.03 1.74
C ARG A 59 1.67 -5.97 0.34
N PHE A 60 2.20 -6.77 -0.57
CA PHE A 60 1.55 -7.09 -1.83
C PHE A 60 0.49 -8.18 -1.62
N VAL A 61 -0.73 -7.94 -2.10
CA VAL A 61 -1.82 -8.91 -2.05
C VAL A 61 -2.08 -9.42 -3.47
N PRO A 62 -1.71 -10.68 -3.78
CA PRO A 62 -2.01 -11.26 -5.07
C PRO A 62 -3.52 -11.50 -5.19
N ALA A 63 -4.09 -11.23 -6.37
CA ALA A 63 -5.50 -11.52 -6.64
C ALA A 63 -5.79 -13.02 -6.49
N ARG A 64 -6.78 -13.36 -5.65
CA ARG A 64 -7.46 -14.67 -5.65
C ARG A 64 -8.81 -14.59 -6.37
N GLU A 65 -9.50 -13.46 -6.23
CA GLU A 65 -10.57 -12.93 -7.07
C GLU A 65 -10.37 -11.41 -7.18
N GLY A 66 -10.42 -10.83 -8.39
CA GLY A 66 -10.20 -9.39 -8.61
C GLY A 66 -8.79 -9.01 -9.14
N GLN A 67 -8.33 -7.79 -8.82
CA GLN A 67 -7.03 -7.25 -9.24
C GLN A 67 -6.02 -7.32 -8.08
N SER A 68 -4.75 -7.64 -8.36
CA SER A 68 -3.68 -7.59 -7.35
C SER A 68 -3.39 -6.15 -6.93
N TYR A 69 -3.09 -5.91 -5.66
CA TYR A 69 -2.85 -4.55 -5.14
C TYR A 69 -1.79 -4.54 -4.04
N PHE A 70 -1.21 -3.37 -3.77
CA PHE A 70 -0.46 -3.11 -2.55
C PHE A 70 -1.41 -2.69 -1.45
N SER A 71 -1.32 -3.34 -0.29
CA SER A 71 -2.03 -2.95 0.93
C SER A 71 -1.04 -2.27 1.86
N LEU A 72 -1.33 -1.05 2.30
CA LEU A 72 -0.50 -0.31 3.26
C LEU A 72 -1.33 -0.01 4.49
N THR A 73 -0.77 -0.27 5.67
CA THR A 73 -1.38 0.18 6.93
C THR A 73 -0.92 1.61 7.20
N VAL A 74 -1.87 2.53 7.38
CA VAL A 74 -1.58 3.94 7.68
C VAL A 74 -2.21 4.33 9.00
N TYR A 75 -1.58 5.20 9.76
CA TYR A 75 -2.07 5.64 11.07
C TYR A 75 -2.57 7.07 10.95
N ALA A 76 -3.72 7.35 11.57
CA ALA A 76 -4.19 8.73 11.72
C ALA A 76 -3.22 9.46 12.67
N GLU A 77 -2.90 10.72 12.35
CA GLU A 77 -2.23 11.63 13.29
C GLU A 77 -3.22 12.18 14.33
#